data_AF-A0AAW6Q3F7-F1
#
_entry.id   AF-A0AAW6Q3F7-F1
#
_cell.length_a   1.000
_cell.length_b   1.000
_cell.length_c   1.000
_cell.angle_alpha   90.00
_cell.angle_beta   90.00
_cell.angle_gamma   90.00
#
_symmetry.space_group_name_H-M   'P 1'
#
loop_
_entity.id
_entity.type
_entity.pdbx_description
1 polymer ?
#
loop_
_entity_poly.entity_id
_entity_poly.type
_entity_poly.pdbx_seq_one_letter_code
_entity_poly.pdbx_strand_id
1 'polypeptide(L)' 'GDTTITYPDKSVDTITGDKLVEEKTSAEKLDPTVKAKTKVDDKTKLTDDEKKEVEDNIRDNNPGLPEGT' A
#
# COMPACT_ATOMS: atom_id res chain seq x y z
N GLY A 1 19.58 1.21 3.93
CA GLY A 1 21.00 0.77 3.99
C GLY A 1 21.83 1.91 4.52
N ASP A 2 22.91 1.61 5.21
CA ASP A 2 23.75 2.63 5.86
C ASP A 2 24.77 3.20 4.86
N THR A 3 25.19 4.45 5.08
CA THR A 3 26.21 5.13 4.27
C THR A 3 27.35 5.60 5.17
N THR A 4 28.58 5.46 4.69
CA THR A 4 29.77 5.96 5.37
C THR A 4 30.39 7.13 4.60
N ILE A 5 30.77 8.18 5.31
CA ILE A 5 31.51 9.32 4.77
C ILE A 5 32.92 9.24 5.32
N THR A 6 33.92 9.22 4.45
CA THR A 6 35.34 9.30 4.82
C THR A 6 35.88 10.66 4.41
N TYR A 7 36.39 11.41 5.38
CA TYR A 7 36.93 12.74 5.17
C TYR A 7 38.43 12.70 4.82
N PRO A 8 39.01 13.76 4.22
CA PRO A 8 40.42 13.80 3.87
C PRO A 8 41.39 13.61 5.06
N ASP A 9 40.96 13.95 6.28
CA ASP A 9 41.70 13.73 7.53
C ASP A 9 41.59 12.28 8.05
N LYS A 10 40.94 11.39 7.28
CA LYS A 10 40.65 9.98 7.57
C LYS A 10 39.64 9.73 8.69
N SER A 11 38.98 10.76 9.20
CA SER A 11 37.82 10.56 10.06
C SER A 11 36.67 9.94 9.27
N VAL A 12 35.78 9.23 9.98
CA VAL A 12 34.65 8.50 9.37
C VAL A 12 33.38 8.80 10.15
N ASP A 13 32.33 9.16 9.42
CA ASP A 13 30.96 9.23 9.94
C ASP A 13 30.09 8.16 9.28
N THR A 14 29.17 7.60 10.07
CA THR A 14 28.17 6.65 9.59
C THR A 14 26.78 7.26 9.73
N ILE A 15 26.05 7.30 8.62
CA ILE A 15 24.64 7.68 8.59
C ILE A 15 23.83 6.40 8.44
N THR A 16 23.01 6.12 9.46
CA THR A 16 22.15 4.94 9.51
C THR A 16 21.00 5.06 8.51
N GLY A 17 20.56 3.93 7.97
CA GLY A 17 19.58 3.89 6.88
C GLY A 17 18.22 4.50 7.24
N ASP A 18 17.79 4.43 8.49
CA ASP A 18 16.57 5.05 9.01
C ASP A 18 16.60 6.58 8.97
N LYS A 19 17.80 7.19 8.98
CA LYS A 19 17.97 8.63 8.78
C LYS A 19 18.01 9.03 7.31
N LEU A 20 18.18 8.06 6.41
CA LEU A 20 18.28 8.28 4.97
C LEU A 20 16.96 8.01 4.26
N VAL A 21 16.25 6.95 4.68
CA VAL A 21 15.00 6.49 4.06
C VAL A 21 14.01 6.07 5.14
N GLU A 22 12.74 6.36 4.90
CA GLU A 22 11.62 5.87 5.70
C GLU A 22 10.95 4.71 4.96
N GLU A 23 10.76 3.58 5.63
CA GLU A 23 10.00 2.47 5.06
C GLU A 23 8.51 2.80 5.12
N LYS A 24 7.83 2.69 3.98
CA LYS A 24 6.37 2.83 3.87
C LYS A 24 5.75 1.47 3.60
N THR A 25 4.67 1.18 4.31
CA THR A 25 3.83 0.00 4.09
C THR A 25 3.14 0.08 2.72
N SER A 26 2.65 -1.04 2.20
CA SER A 26 1.87 -1.04 0.96
C SER A 26 0.61 -0.18 1.08
N ALA A 27 -0.05 -0.18 2.24
CA ALA A 27 -1.23 0.63 2.49
C ALA A 27 -0.94 2.15 2.42
N GLU A 28 0.25 2.59 2.87
CA GLU A 28 0.67 4.00 2.77
C GLU A 28 1.05 4.44 1.36
N LYS A 29 1.32 3.49 0.45
CA LYS A 29 1.69 3.77 -0.95
C LYS A 29 0.51 3.72 -1.91
N LEU A 30 -0.59 3.07 -1.50
CA LEU A 30 -1.76 2.87 -2.34
C LEU A 30 -2.82 3.91 -2.00
N ASP A 31 -3.46 4.45 -3.04
CA ASP A 31 -4.62 5.34 -2.91
C ASP A 31 -5.80 4.74 -3.71
N PRO A 32 -6.55 3.79 -3.12
CA PRO A 32 -7.64 3.12 -3.81
C PRO A 32 -8.80 4.09 -4.08
N THR A 33 -9.24 4.15 -5.32
CA THR A 33 -10.46 4.85 -5.72
C THR A 33 -11.69 4.05 -5.31
N VAL A 34 -12.52 4.65 -4.46
CA VAL A 34 -13.86 4.13 -4.17
C VAL A 34 -14.84 4.73 -5.17
N LYS A 35 -15.28 3.92 -6.15
CA LYS A 35 -16.32 4.32 -7.12
C LYS A 35 -17.71 3.87 -6.68
N ALA A 36 -18.62 3.71 -7.64
CA ALA A 36 -20.03 3.43 -7.44
C ALA A 36 -20.25 2.26 -6.47
N LYS A 37 -21.23 2.42 -5.58
CA LYS A 37 -21.60 1.39 -4.62
C LYS A 37 -22.35 0.27 -5.32
N THR A 38 -21.97 -0.97 -5.05
CA THR A 38 -22.74 -2.16 -5.41
C THR A 38 -24.03 -2.18 -4.59
N LYS A 39 -25.16 -2.49 -5.23
CA LYS A 39 -26.44 -2.68 -4.53
C LYS A 39 -26.46 -4.06 -3.92
N VAL A 40 -27.00 -4.15 -2.71
CA VAL A 40 -27.12 -5.39 -1.96
C VAL A 40 -28.50 -5.43 -1.32
N ASP A 41 -29.04 -6.63 -1.15
CA ASP A 41 -30.38 -6.85 -0.63
C ASP A 41 -30.43 -6.61 0.89
N ASP A 42 -29.43 -7.13 1.63
CA ASP A 42 -29.27 -6.92 3.07
C ASP A 42 -27.85 -6.44 3.41
N LYS A 43 -27.75 -5.19 3.87
CA LYS A 43 -26.48 -4.55 4.26
C LYS A 43 -25.81 -5.19 5.49
N THR A 44 -26.54 -5.97 6.26
CA THR A 44 -26.02 -6.65 7.46
C THR A 44 -25.61 -8.10 7.17
N LYS A 45 -26.05 -8.66 6.04
CA LYS A 45 -25.79 -10.06 5.67
C LYS A 45 -25.64 -10.22 4.16
N LEU A 46 -24.43 -9.96 3.68
CA LEU A 46 -24.04 -10.17 2.28
C LEU A 46 -23.99 -11.67 1.95
N THR A 47 -24.57 -12.03 0.82
CA THR A 47 -24.36 -13.32 0.15
C THR A 47 -22.95 -13.38 -0.45
N ASP A 48 -22.48 -14.58 -0.78
CA ASP A 48 -21.15 -14.75 -1.37
C ASP A 48 -21.07 -14.16 -2.78
N ASP A 49 -22.18 -14.19 -3.54
CA ASP A 49 -22.29 -13.54 -4.84
C ASP A 49 -22.16 -12.01 -4.71
N GLU A 50 -22.85 -11.39 -3.75
CA GLU A 50 -22.75 -9.95 -3.49
C GLU A 50 -21.34 -9.53 -3.05
N LYS A 51 -20.66 -10.34 -2.22
CA LYS A 51 -19.26 -10.09 -1.85
C LYS A 51 -18.35 -10.15 -3.05
N LYS A 52 -18.54 -11.14 -3.93
CA LYS A 52 -17.75 -11.29 -5.15
C LYS A 52 -17.96 -10.09 -6.08
N GLU A 53 -19.19 -9.66 -6.27
CA GLU A 53 -19.50 -8.49 -7.10
C GLU A 53 -18.85 -7.22 -6.55
N VAL A 54 -18.82 -7.04 -5.22
CA VAL A 54 -18.11 -5.93 -4.58
C VAL A 54 -16.60 -6.05 -4.82
N GLU A 55 -16.00 -7.22 -4.64
CA GLU A 55 -14.56 -7.46 -4.88
C GLU A 55 -14.18 -7.14 -6.34
N ASP A 56 -14.93 -7.69 -7.31
CA ASP A 56 -14.69 -7.47 -8.74
C ASP A 56 -14.77 -5.97 -9.07
N ASN A 57 -15.80 -5.27 -8.59
CA ASN A 57 -15.95 -3.83 -8.81
C ASN A 57 -14.80 -3.01 -8.20
N ILE A 58 -14.29 -3.40 -7.02
CA ILE A 58 -13.15 -2.72 -6.41
C ILE A 58 -11.89 -2.98 -7.25
N ARG A 59 -11.64 -4.20 -7.72
CA ARG A 59 -10.46 -4.52 -8.54
C ARG A 59 -10.50 -3.86 -9.91
N ASP A 60 -11.64 -3.88 -10.60
CA ASP A 60 -11.81 -3.24 -11.91
C ASP A 60 -11.56 -1.73 -11.86
N ASN A 61 -11.95 -1.09 -10.76
CA ASN A 61 -11.72 0.34 -10.56
C ASN A 61 -10.32 0.67 -10.02
N ASN A 62 -9.58 -0.34 -9.56
CA ASN A 62 -8.27 -0.20 -8.96
C ASN A 62 -7.28 -1.23 -9.53
N PRO A 63 -6.98 -1.19 -10.85
CA PRO A 63 -6.13 -2.19 -11.50
C PRO A 63 -4.67 -2.17 -11.01
N GLY A 64 -4.27 -1.15 -10.24
CA GLY A 64 -2.94 -1.04 -9.63
C GLY A 64 -2.83 -1.63 -8.22
N LEU A 65 -3.90 -2.23 -7.67
CA LEU A 65 -3.81 -2.91 -6.38
C LEU A 65 -2.98 -4.21 -6.50
N PRO A 66 -2.19 -4.55 -5.48
CA PRO A 66 -1.53 -5.85 -5.42
C PRO A 66 -2.53 -7.01 -5.42
N GLU A 67 -2.18 -8.13 -6.04
CA GLU A 67 -2.96 -9.36 -5.94
C GLU A 67 -3.07 -9.82 -4.48
N GLY A 68 -4.25 -10.29 -4.09
CA GLY A 68 -4.53 -10.73 -2.72
C GLY A 68 -4.81 -9.61 -1.72
N THR A 69 -4.99 -8.36 -2.19
CA THR A 69 -5.69 -7.30 -1.45
C THR A 69 -7.17 -7.67 -1.33
#